data_AF-J9E2V5-F1
#
_entry.id   AF-J9E2V5-F1
#
_cell.length_a   1.000
_cell.length_b   1.000
_cell.length_c   1.000
_cell.angle_alpha   90.00
_cell.angle_beta   90.00
_cell.angle_gamma   90.00
#
_symmetry.space_group_name_H-M   'P 1'
#
loop_
_entity.id
_entity.type
_entity.pdbx_description
1 polymer ?
#
loop_
_entity_poly.entity_id
_entity_poly.type
_entity_poly.pdbx_seq_one_letter_code
_entity_poly.pdbx_strand_id
1 'polypeptide(L)' 'RKKECTSHEACYDQREPQVWCRLNENQSWTDKGCFCDDKLHSCVIERKNSDKLEYSYCAPQESWQCS' A
#
# COMPACT_ATOMS: atom_id res chain seq x y z
N ARG A 1 -7.62 -5.82 6.38
CA ARG A 1 -7.62 -5.40 7.80
C ARG A 1 -6.41 -4.51 7.98
N LYS A 2 -6.54 -3.30 8.54
CA LYS A 2 -5.37 -2.42 8.74
C LYS A 2 -4.38 -3.04 9.73
N LYS A 3 -3.08 -2.95 9.44
CA LYS A 3 -1.99 -3.37 10.33
C LYS A 3 -1.41 -2.13 11.01
N GLU A 4 -1.34 -2.15 12.34
CA GLU A 4 -0.68 -1.10 13.11
C GLU A 4 0.83 -1.22 13.00
N CYS A 5 1.52 -0.08 13.03
CA CYS A 5 2.96 -0.02 12.90
C CYS A 5 3.54 1.18 13.65
N THR A 6 4.81 1.08 14.02
CA THR A 6 5.61 2.16 14.62
C THR A 6 6.89 2.44 13.83
N SER A 7 7.18 1.62 12.81
CA SER A 7 8.35 1.76 11.96
C SER A 7 8.08 1.15 10.58
N HIS A 8 8.87 1.54 9.57
CA HIS A 8 8.70 1.08 8.19
C HIS A 8 8.84 -0.45 8.05
N GLU A 9 9.77 -1.05 8.80
CA GLU A 9 10.08 -2.47 8.77
C GLU A 9 8.89 -3.33 9.20
N ALA A 10 8.01 -2.80 10.05
CA ALA A 10 6.78 -3.49 10.46
C ALA A 10 5.81 -3.74 9.30
N CYS A 11 6.00 -3.07 8.16
CA CYS A 11 5.16 -3.19 6.96
C CYS A 11 5.79 -4.07 5.86
N TYR A 12 6.98 -4.65 6.06
CA TYR A 12 7.66 -5.48 5.03
C TYR A 12 6.90 -6.76 4.65
N ASP A 13 6.08 -7.28 5.56
CA ASP A 13 5.19 -8.43 5.35
C ASP A 13 3.83 -8.02 4.74
N GLN A 14 3.68 -6.78 4.32
CA GLN A 14 2.47 -6.27 3.69
C GLN A 14 2.68 -6.05 2.18
N ARG A 15 1.58 -6.05 1.44
CA ARG A 15 1.50 -5.74 0.00
C ARG A 15 0.38 -4.75 -0.25
N GLU A 16 0.33 -4.22 -1.47
CA GLU A 16 -0.77 -3.39 -1.93
C GLU A 16 -2.12 -4.11 -1.74
N PRO A 17 -3.24 -3.39 -1.54
CA PRO A 17 -4.54 -4.03 -1.52
C PRO A 17 -4.77 -4.75 -2.86
N GLN A 18 -5.47 -5.88 -2.83
CA GLN A 18 -5.72 -6.74 -4.00
C GLN A 18 -6.25 -5.96 -5.22
N VAL A 19 -7.12 -4.99 -4.97
CA VAL A 19 -7.73 -4.11 -5.99
C VAL A 19 -6.74 -3.15 -6.66
N TRP A 20 -5.54 -3.00 -6.12
CA TRP A 20 -4.47 -2.16 -6.68
C TRP A 20 -3.35 -2.99 -7.32
N CYS A 21 -3.48 -4.32 -7.32
CA CYS A 21 -2.46 -5.19 -7.86
C CYS A 21 -2.14 -4.93 -9.34
N ARG A 22 -3.19 -4.64 -10.13
CA ARG A 22 -3.06 -4.17 -11.51
C ARG A 22 -3.42 -2.69 -11.56
N LEU A 23 -2.47 -1.88 -11.99
CA LEU A 23 -2.71 -0.47 -12.24
C LEU A 23 -3.57 -0.30 -13.50
N ASN A 24 -4.48 0.67 -13.47
CA ASN A 24 -5.18 1.12 -14.67
C ASN A 24 -4.27 2.01 -15.53
N GLU A 25 -4.68 2.29 -16.78
CA GLU A 25 -3.90 3.03 -17.79
C GLU A 25 -3.35 4.40 -17.31
N ASN A 26 -4.06 5.06 -16.38
CA ASN A 26 -3.68 6.36 -15.82
C ASN A 26 -3.09 6.29 -14.41
N GLN A 27 -2.75 5.08 -13.94
CA GLN A 27 -2.23 4.87 -12.59
C GLN A 27 -0.75 4.51 -12.62
N SER A 28 -0.01 5.01 -11.64
CA SER A 28 1.41 4.68 -11.44
C SER A 28 1.71 4.51 -9.96
N TRP A 29 2.65 3.62 -9.64
CA TRP A 29 3.17 3.52 -8.28
C TRP A 29 3.98 4.76 -7.92
N THR A 30 3.97 5.12 -6.65
CA THR A 30 4.99 6.04 -6.12
C THR A 30 6.32 5.27 -5.95
N ASP A 31 7.35 5.96 -5.48
CA ASP A 31 8.63 5.39 -5.09
C ASP A 31 8.57 4.60 -3.76
N LYS A 32 7.41 4.62 -3.09
CA LYS A 32 7.19 3.94 -1.81
C LYS A 32 6.31 2.71 -2.01
N GLY A 33 6.80 1.56 -1.54
CA GLY A 33 5.95 0.39 -1.30
C GLY A 33 5.04 0.61 -0.08
N CYS A 34 4.58 -0.47 0.55
CA CYS A 34 3.91 -0.36 1.84
C CYS A 34 4.85 0.27 2.88
N PHE A 35 4.41 1.35 3.52
CA PHE A 35 5.16 2.06 4.55
C PHE A 35 4.30 2.35 5.77
N CYS A 36 4.96 2.61 6.90
CA CYS A 36 4.27 3.02 8.10
C CYS A 36 3.97 4.51 8.04
N ASP A 37 2.69 4.89 8.07
CA ASP A 37 2.31 6.29 8.19
C ASP A 37 2.37 6.73 9.66
N ASP A 38 3.18 7.74 9.95
CA ASP A 38 3.44 8.22 11.31
C ASP A 38 2.21 8.87 11.97
N LYS A 39 1.22 9.31 11.20
CA LYS A 39 0.00 9.94 11.74
C LYS A 39 -1.09 8.91 12.04
N LEU A 40 -1.24 7.92 11.16
CA LEU A 40 -2.22 6.84 11.26
C LEU A 40 -1.69 5.65 12.07
N HIS A 41 -0.39 5.59 12.34
CA HIS A 41 0.31 4.45 12.93
C HIS A 41 -0.09 3.14 12.24
N SER A 42 -0.21 3.16 10.91
CA SER A 42 -0.74 2.06 10.11
C SER A 42 0.02 1.87 8.81
N CYS A 43 0.14 0.62 8.35
CA CYS A 43 0.74 0.31 7.06
C CYS A 43 -0.17 0.74 5.91
N VAL A 44 0.32 1.68 5.11
CA VAL A 44 -0.36 2.25 3.95
C VAL A 44 0.52 2.17 2.71
N ILE A 45 -0.11 2.27 1.55
CA ILE A 45 0.56 2.40 0.26
C ILE A 45 -0.06 3.55 -0.50
N GLU A 46 0.77 4.21 -1.31
CA GLU A 46 0.37 5.32 -2.16
C GLU A 46 0.47 4.93 -3.63
N ARG A 47 -0.42 5.48 -4.45
CA ARG A 47 -0.31 5.46 -5.91
C ARG A 47 -0.74 6.80 -6.47
N LYS A 48 -0.27 7.12 -7.67
CA LYS A 48 -0.79 8.24 -8.46
C LYS A 48 -1.91 7.73 -9.35
N ASN A 49 -3.00 8.46 -9.41
CA ASN A 49 -4.11 8.26 -10.33
C ASN A 49 -4.33 9.57 -11.09
N SER A 50 -3.81 9.62 -12.31
CA SER A 50 -3.58 10.87 -13.04
C SER A 50 -2.76 11.84 -12.18
N ASP A 51 -3.29 13.02 -11.85
CA ASP A 51 -2.62 14.04 -11.05
C ASP A 51 -2.93 13.96 -9.55
N LYS A 52 -3.66 12.92 -9.11
CA LYS A 52 -4.08 12.77 -7.71
C LYS A 52 -3.28 11.68 -7.02
N LEU A 53 -2.84 11.98 -5.80
CA LEU A 53 -2.27 10.99 -4.90
C LEU A 53 -3.41 10.26 -4.18
N GLU A 54 -3.48 8.94 -4.34
CA GLU A 54 -4.39 8.07 -3.61
C GLU A 54 -3.60 7.25 -2.59
N TYR A 55 -4.21 6.99 -1.45
CA TYR A 55 -3.66 6.10 -0.42
C TYR A 55 -4.67 5.01 -0.06
N SER A 56 -4.15 3.86 0.36
CA SER A 56 -4.96 2.77 0.89
C SER A 56 -4.18 2.01 1.95
N TYR A 57 -4.89 1.30 2.82
CA TYR A 57 -4.27 0.34 3.72
C TYR A 57 -3.70 -0.83 2.94
N CYS A 58 -2.54 -1.30 3.39
CA CYS A 58 -1.92 -2.51 2.87
C CYS A 58 -2.70 -3.76 3.30
N ALA A 59 -2.46 -4.86 2.57
CA ALA A 59 -2.96 -6.19 2.87
C ALA A 59 -1.80 -7.11 3.29
N PRO A 60 -2.06 -8.13 4.14
CA PRO A 60 -1.05 -9.13 4.46
C PRO A 60 -0.51 -9.79 3.20
N GLN A 61 0.81 -9.98 3.12
CA GLN A 61 1.45 -10.73 2.04
C GLN A 61 1.01 -12.21 2.04
N GLU A 62 0.63 -12.76 3.20
CA GLU A 62 0.10 -14.12 3.30
C GLU A 62 -1.13 -14.29 2.41
N SER A 63 -1.06 -15.23 1.47
CA SER A 63 -2.10 -15.48 0.46
C SER A 63 -2.34 -14.32 -0.52
N TRP A 64 -1.44 -13.34 -0.58
CA TRP A 64 -1.52 -12.26 -1.57
C TRP A 64 -1.09 -12.76 -2.95
N GLN A 65 -1.95 -12.61 -3.95
CA GLN A 65 -1.67 -13.07 -5.31
C GLN A 65 -2.30 -12.14 -6.34
N CYS A 66 -1.52 -11.63 -7.28
CA CYS A 66 -2.04 -10.89 -8.44
C CYS A 66 -2.67 -11.85 -9.47
N SER A 67 -3.96 -12.18 -9.32
CA SER A 67 -4.70 -13.01 -10.28
C SER A 67 -5.46 -12.17 -11.30
#